data_AF-A0A836LAF6-F1
#
_entry.id   AF-A0A836LAF6-F1
#
_cell.length_a   1.000
_cell.length_b   1.000
_cell.length_c   1.000
_cell.angle_alpha   90.00
_cell.angle_beta   90.00
_cell.angle_gamma   90.00
#
_symmetry.space_group_name_H-M   'P 1'
#
loop_
_entity.id
_entity.type
_entity.pdbx_description
1 polymer ?
#
loop_
_entity_poly.entity_id
_entity_poly.type
_entity_poly.pdbx_seq_one_letter_code
_entity_poly.pdbx_strand_id
1 'polypeptide(L)'
;MDSVKPKSAMLMTKGIMDLRNDPPRLICSILRYRHPDTKKEVTLYPIPNIAAPSYFQRVLDGEALQQNFDKILCEDGRLPFQAGSAIAARQHVLRRLLPFFSIRPVVTDGEKFDGIIARDALESRMAYQMVLDGYDPPVDPRARRAVERIDTYPANTRVVVPWGVYHMPYFRYRLEKEGYKALPSEEVIVFGFHHVMGFIFISGVVVFATSFVVFRILFG
;
A
#
# COMPACT_ATOMS: atom_id res chain seq x y z
N MET A 1 -30.27 7.74 15.46
CA MET A 1 -29.80 7.62 14.06
C MET A 1 -28.29 7.76 14.11
N ASP A 2 -27.61 6.63 14.27
CA ASP A 2 -26.17 6.61 14.49
C ASP A 2 -25.40 7.07 13.25
N SER A 3 -24.47 7.98 13.48
CA SER A 3 -23.65 8.61 12.44
C SER A 3 -22.82 7.54 11.73
N VAL A 4 -23.19 7.21 10.49
CA VAL A 4 -22.31 6.47 9.59
C VAL A 4 -21.12 7.39 9.30
N LYS A 5 -20.06 7.29 10.11
CA LYS A 5 -18.76 7.88 9.72
C LYS A 5 -18.40 7.24 8.37
N PRO A 6 -18.14 8.02 7.32
CA PRO A 6 -17.86 7.46 6.01
C PRO A 6 -16.66 6.51 6.10
N LYS A 7 -16.80 5.32 5.54
CA LYS A 7 -15.86 4.18 5.57
C LYS A 7 -14.36 4.55 5.37
N SER A 8 -14.07 5.57 4.57
CA SER A 8 -12.71 6.07 4.34
C SER A 8 -12.11 6.84 5.53
N ALA A 9 -12.94 7.46 6.36
CA ALA A 9 -12.52 8.21 7.54
C ALA A 9 -11.93 7.31 8.63
N MET A 10 -12.25 6.01 8.64
CA MET A 10 -11.78 5.11 9.69
C MET A 10 -10.28 4.79 9.58
N LEU A 11 -9.77 4.65 8.36
CA LEU A 11 -8.32 4.56 8.13
C LEU A 11 -7.62 5.86 8.55
N MET A 12 -8.28 6.99 8.36
CA MET A 12 -7.77 8.28 8.79
C MET A 12 -7.68 8.37 10.32
N THR A 13 -8.67 7.85 11.02
CA THR A 13 -8.68 7.85 12.50
C THR A 13 -7.68 6.88 13.13
N LYS A 14 -7.18 5.87 12.40
CA LYS A 14 -6.18 4.90 12.91
C LYS A 14 -4.73 5.35 12.70
N GLY A 15 -4.52 6.61 12.28
CA GLY A 15 -3.18 7.19 12.12
C GLY A 15 -2.34 6.57 11.01
N ILE A 16 -2.98 5.90 10.05
CA ILE A 16 -2.30 5.34 8.86
C ILE A 16 -2.30 6.34 7.71
N MET A 17 -3.43 7.03 7.52
CA MET A 17 -3.56 8.13 6.58
C MET A 17 -4.08 9.38 7.30
N ASP A 18 -3.77 10.56 6.79
CA ASP A 18 -4.27 11.83 7.34
C ASP A 18 -4.57 12.80 6.18
N LEU A 19 -5.68 13.53 6.27
CA LEU A 19 -6.01 14.61 5.35
C LEU A 19 -5.78 15.93 6.06
N ARG A 20 -4.78 16.68 5.62
CA ARG A 20 -4.52 18.04 6.10
C ARG A 20 -5.12 19.02 5.13
N ASN A 21 -5.81 20.04 5.64
CA ASN A 21 -6.57 20.97 4.81
C ASN A 21 -5.81 22.26 4.44
N ASP A 22 -4.62 22.50 5.01
CA ASP A 22 -3.88 23.74 4.80
C ASP A 22 -2.36 23.49 4.54
N PRO A 23 -1.93 23.44 3.26
CA PRO A 23 -2.74 23.19 2.06
C PRO A 23 -3.30 21.75 2.03
N PRO A 24 -4.38 21.48 1.25
CA PRO A 24 -4.99 20.15 1.09
C PRO A 24 -3.97 19.08 0.65
N ARG A 25 -3.74 18.08 1.49
CA ARG A 25 -2.83 16.96 1.23
C ARG A 25 -3.23 15.70 1.98
N LEU A 26 -3.10 14.56 1.31
CA LEU A 26 -3.18 13.24 1.89
C LEU A 26 -1.78 12.80 2.31
N ILE A 27 -1.62 12.39 3.55
CA ILE A 27 -0.37 11.96 4.17
C ILE A 27 -0.53 10.50 4.60
N CYS A 28 0.53 9.71 4.45
CA CYS A 28 0.66 8.40 5.06
C CYS A 28 1.78 8.42 6.09
N SER A 29 1.58 7.70 7.18
CA SER A 29 2.62 7.45 8.18
C SER A 29 3.33 6.13 7.87
N ILE A 30 4.60 6.22 7.52
CA ILE A 30 5.50 5.08 7.44
C ILE A 30 5.96 4.76 8.86
N LEU A 31 5.61 3.56 9.32
CA LEU A 31 5.92 3.12 10.68
C LEU A 31 7.14 2.21 10.64
N ARG A 32 8.06 2.41 11.58
CA ARG A 32 9.24 1.57 11.76
C ARG A 32 9.23 0.99 13.16
N TYR A 33 9.59 -0.27 13.26
CA TYR A 33 9.62 -1.04 14.50
C TYR A 33 10.95 -1.76 14.62
N ARG A 34 11.44 -1.91 15.85
CA ARG A 34 12.63 -2.71 16.14
C ARG A 34 12.41 -3.59 17.36
N HIS A 35 12.74 -4.88 17.24
CA HIS A 35 12.69 -5.79 18.37
C HIS A 35 13.94 -5.61 19.26
N PRO A 36 13.80 -5.45 20.59
CA PRO A 36 14.94 -5.20 21.47
C PRO A 36 15.93 -6.36 21.52
N ASP A 37 15.45 -7.60 21.50
CA ASP A 37 16.31 -8.79 21.65
C ASP A 37 16.90 -9.25 20.31
N THR A 38 16.04 -9.58 19.33
CA THR A 38 16.46 -10.08 18.01
C THR A 38 17.03 -9.00 17.08
N LYS A 39 16.90 -7.72 17.45
CA LYS A 39 17.31 -6.55 16.65
C LYS A 39 16.68 -6.47 15.25
N LYS A 40 15.69 -7.32 14.92
CA LYS A 40 14.95 -7.27 13.66
C LYS A 40 14.26 -5.92 13.53
N GLU A 41 14.33 -5.35 12.33
CA GLU A 41 13.61 -4.13 11.99
C GLU A 41 12.46 -4.44 11.04
N VAL A 42 11.29 -3.88 11.31
CA VAL A 42 10.11 -4.02 10.46
C VAL A 42 9.65 -2.62 10.05
N THR A 43 9.62 -2.38 8.75
CA THR A 43 9.12 -1.13 8.16
C THR A 43 7.79 -1.40 7.48
N LEU A 44 6.74 -0.72 7.94
CA LEU A 44 5.40 -0.80 7.37
C LEU A 44 5.23 0.28 6.30
N TYR A 45 5.04 -0.14 5.05
CA TYR A 45 4.79 0.73 3.91
C TYR A 45 3.31 0.66 3.50
N PRO A 46 2.47 1.61 3.95
CA PRO A 46 1.05 1.65 3.59
C PRO A 46 0.84 1.93 2.11
N ILE A 47 0.25 0.98 1.38
CA ILE A 47 -0.10 1.14 -0.03
C ILE A 47 -1.58 1.54 -0.14
N PRO A 48 -1.89 2.82 -0.45
CA PRO A 48 -3.22 3.19 -0.89
C PRO A 48 -3.44 2.73 -2.34
N ASN A 49 -4.71 2.60 -2.74
CA ASN A 49 -5.03 2.26 -4.13
C ASN A 49 -4.62 3.37 -5.12
N ILE A 50 -4.64 4.63 -4.67
CA ILE A 50 -4.28 5.82 -5.45
C ILE A 50 -3.28 6.65 -4.66
N ALA A 51 -2.17 7.03 -5.32
CA ALA A 51 -1.14 7.93 -4.77
C ALA A 51 -0.41 8.67 -5.88
N ALA A 52 0.40 9.66 -5.51
CA ALA A 52 1.35 10.28 -6.40
C ALA A 52 2.38 9.24 -6.90
N PRO A 53 2.85 9.33 -8.14
CA PRO A 53 3.80 8.37 -8.70
C PRO A 53 5.10 8.28 -7.89
N SER A 54 5.56 9.40 -7.34
CA SER A 54 6.75 9.46 -6.47
C SER A 54 6.59 8.64 -5.19
N TYR A 55 5.36 8.56 -4.65
CA TYR A 55 5.08 7.70 -3.51
C TYR A 55 5.24 6.23 -3.89
N PHE A 56 4.64 5.79 -5.00
CA PHE A 56 4.78 4.40 -5.45
C PHE A 56 6.21 4.04 -5.87
N GLN A 57 6.97 4.98 -6.45
CA GLN A 57 8.41 4.78 -6.67
C GLN A 57 9.17 4.54 -5.36
N ARG A 58 8.70 5.04 -4.24
CA ARG A 58 9.33 4.80 -2.95
C ARG A 58 8.95 3.46 -2.34
N VAL A 59 7.65 3.12 -2.37
CA VAL A 59 7.12 1.96 -1.62
C VAL A 59 6.94 0.69 -2.45
N LEU A 60 7.01 0.79 -3.79
CA LEU A 60 6.78 -0.31 -4.73
C LEU A 60 7.87 -0.43 -5.80
N ASP A 61 8.97 0.31 -5.70
CA ASP A 61 10.11 0.11 -6.60
C ASP A 61 10.96 -1.07 -6.14
N GLY A 62 10.96 -2.15 -6.91
CA GLY A 62 11.58 -3.39 -6.49
C GLY A 62 13.10 -3.30 -6.33
N GLU A 63 13.79 -2.53 -7.16
CA GLU A 63 15.24 -2.36 -7.07
C GLU A 63 15.60 -1.59 -5.80
N ALA A 64 14.90 -0.48 -5.55
CA ALA A 64 15.11 0.31 -4.34
C ALA A 64 14.79 -0.50 -3.07
N LEU A 65 13.72 -1.29 -3.06
CA LEU A 65 13.38 -2.14 -1.91
C LEU A 65 14.45 -3.21 -1.67
N GLN A 66 14.96 -3.86 -2.72
CA GLN A 66 16.02 -4.87 -2.59
C GLN A 66 17.36 -4.32 -2.10
N GLN A 67 17.68 -3.08 -2.44
CA GLN A 67 18.91 -2.44 -1.96
C GLN A 67 18.83 -2.11 -0.47
N ASN A 68 17.66 -1.70 0.02
CA ASN A 68 17.49 -1.18 1.37
C ASN A 68 17.10 -2.23 2.41
N PHE A 69 16.53 -3.35 1.98
CA PHE A 69 15.98 -4.38 2.87
C PHE A 69 16.54 -5.77 2.57
N ASP A 70 16.54 -6.60 3.61
CA ASP A 70 17.00 -7.98 3.55
C ASP A 70 15.85 -8.92 3.14
N LYS A 71 14.61 -8.57 3.53
CA LYS A 71 13.37 -9.23 3.10
C LYS A 71 12.27 -8.22 2.76
N ILE A 72 11.57 -8.47 1.66
CA ILE A 72 10.38 -7.73 1.23
C ILE A 72 9.18 -8.67 1.36
N LEU A 73 8.39 -8.50 2.41
CA LEU A 73 7.23 -9.34 2.65
C LEU A 73 6.02 -8.76 1.93
N CYS A 74 5.66 -9.31 0.79
CA CYS A 74 4.52 -8.91 -0.03
C CYS A 74 3.19 -9.45 0.50
N GLU A 75 2.12 -8.73 0.17
CA GLU A 75 0.74 -9.20 0.36
C GLU A 75 0.54 -10.52 -0.41
N ASP A 76 -0.18 -11.49 0.17
CA ASP A 76 -0.47 -12.76 -0.53
C ASP A 76 -1.05 -12.53 -1.94
N GLY A 77 -0.52 -13.22 -2.94
CA GLY A 77 -0.87 -13.05 -4.35
C GLY A 77 -0.36 -11.78 -5.01
N ARG A 78 0.51 -11.02 -4.33
CA ARG A 78 1.10 -9.76 -4.83
C ARG A 78 2.63 -9.76 -4.87
N LEU A 79 3.26 -10.93 -4.93
CA LEU A 79 4.68 -11.06 -5.30
C LEU A 79 4.98 -10.27 -6.59
N PRO A 80 6.21 -9.80 -6.84
CA PRO A 80 6.52 -9.10 -8.07
C PRO A 80 6.37 -10.01 -9.30
N PHE A 81 6.26 -9.42 -10.49
CA PHE A 81 6.42 -10.16 -11.74
C PHE A 81 7.88 -10.25 -12.13
N GLN A 82 8.31 -11.38 -12.69
CA GLN A 82 9.66 -11.55 -13.19
C GLN A 82 9.85 -10.81 -14.52
N ALA A 83 10.91 -10.01 -14.61
CA ALA A 83 11.31 -9.30 -15.81
C ALA A 83 11.54 -10.28 -16.97
N GLY A 84 11.28 -9.81 -18.20
CA GLY A 84 11.37 -10.64 -19.41
C GLY A 84 10.12 -11.49 -19.72
N SER A 85 9.15 -11.57 -18.79
CA SER A 85 7.87 -12.23 -19.08
C SER A 85 6.89 -11.33 -19.85
N ALA A 86 5.98 -11.94 -20.61
CA ALA A 86 4.91 -11.20 -21.32
C ALA A 86 4.01 -10.41 -20.35
N ILE A 87 3.79 -10.94 -19.14
CA ILE A 87 3.00 -10.28 -18.11
C ILE A 87 3.76 -9.06 -17.57
N ALA A 88 5.07 -9.16 -17.34
CA ALA A 88 5.89 -8.02 -16.93
C ALA A 88 5.85 -6.87 -17.95
N ALA A 89 5.91 -7.17 -19.26
CA ALA A 89 5.80 -6.16 -20.30
C ALA A 89 4.45 -5.41 -20.22
N ARG A 90 3.33 -6.14 -20.05
CA ARG A 90 2.00 -5.54 -19.85
C ARG A 90 1.95 -4.65 -18.61
N GLN A 91 2.57 -5.08 -17.52
CA GLN A 91 2.61 -4.30 -16.27
C GLN A 91 3.42 -3.02 -16.41
N HIS A 92 4.54 -3.03 -17.14
CA HIS A 92 5.29 -1.81 -17.45
C HIS A 92 4.45 -0.80 -18.26
N VAL A 93 3.69 -1.28 -19.25
CA VAL A 93 2.79 -0.42 -20.02
C VAL A 93 1.70 0.17 -19.12
N LEU A 94 1.06 -0.67 -18.29
CA LEU A 94 0.06 -0.21 -17.32
C LEU A 94 0.63 0.83 -16.36
N ARG A 95 1.84 0.63 -15.82
CA ARG A 95 2.50 1.59 -14.91
C ARG A 95 2.77 2.94 -15.56
N ARG A 96 3.04 2.96 -16.87
CA ARG A 96 3.22 4.21 -17.63
C ARG A 96 1.90 4.92 -17.91
N LEU A 97 0.85 4.18 -18.25
CA LEU A 97 -0.48 4.74 -18.57
C LEU A 97 -1.26 5.17 -17.32
N LEU A 98 -1.07 4.45 -16.20
CA LEU A 98 -1.81 4.59 -14.95
C LEU A 98 -0.85 4.79 -13.76
N PRO A 99 -0.01 5.84 -13.77
CA PRO A 99 1.07 6.01 -12.79
C PRO A 99 0.57 6.36 -11.38
N PHE A 100 -0.72 6.70 -11.25
CA PHE A 100 -1.38 7.03 -9.98
C PHE A 100 -2.04 5.85 -9.29
N PHE A 101 -1.95 4.64 -9.85
CA PHE A 101 -2.53 3.44 -9.26
C PHE A 101 -1.44 2.51 -8.70
N SER A 102 -1.78 1.81 -7.62
CA SER A 102 -0.91 0.76 -7.08
C SER A 102 -0.82 -0.41 -8.06
N ILE A 103 0.30 -0.47 -8.78
CA ILE A 103 0.60 -1.51 -9.77
C ILE A 103 1.75 -2.36 -9.22
N ARG A 104 1.63 -3.68 -9.37
CA ARG A 104 2.61 -4.64 -8.86
C ARG A 104 3.99 -4.39 -9.49
N PRO A 105 5.08 -4.48 -8.71
CA PRO A 105 6.43 -4.33 -9.22
C PRO A 105 6.79 -5.41 -10.23
N VAL A 106 7.72 -5.06 -11.12
CA VAL A 106 8.47 -5.98 -11.97
C VAL A 106 9.92 -5.97 -11.48
N VAL A 107 10.52 -7.14 -11.30
CA VAL A 107 11.90 -7.28 -10.80
C VAL A 107 12.68 -8.30 -11.62
N THR A 108 13.99 -8.11 -11.70
CA THR A 108 14.91 -9.03 -12.38
C THR A 108 15.13 -10.30 -11.56
N ASP A 109 15.39 -10.14 -10.26
CA ASP A 109 15.53 -11.19 -9.28
C ASP A 109 14.43 -11.04 -8.21
N GLY A 110 13.83 -12.15 -7.78
CA GLY A 110 12.77 -12.18 -6.77
C GLY A 110 13.21 -12.71 -5.41
N GLU A 111 14.48 -13.08 -5.20
CA GLU A 111 14.93 -13.85 -4.02
C GLU A 111 14.57 -13.21 -2.66
N LYS A 112 14.66 -11.89 -2.57
CA LYS A 112 14.32 -11.15 -1.34
C LYS A 112 12.82 -10.97 -1.12
N PHE A 113 12.00 -11.22 -2.14
CA PHE A 113 10.55 -11.09 -2.06
C PHE A 113 9.93 -12.36 -1.50
N ASP A 114 9.24 -12.23 -0.38
CA ASP A 114 8.54 -13.32 0.30
C ASP A 114 7.04 -13.03 0.39
N GLY A 115 6.22 -14.06 0.48
CA GLY A 115 4.76 -13.97 0.49
C GLY A 115 4.11 -15.24 -0.05
N ILE A 116 2.81 -15.39 0.18
CA ILE A 116 2.07 -16.54 -0.37
C ILE A 116 1.72 -16.26 -1.84
N ILE A 117 1.84 -17.26 -2.72
CA ILE A 117 1.56 -17.11 -4.15
C ILE A 117 0.07 -16.91 -4.42
N ALA A 118 -0.80 -17.62 -3.69
CA ALA A 118 -2.24 -17.56 -3.87
C ALA A 118 -2.87 -16.51 -2.94
N ARG A 119 -3.80 -15.71 -3.49
CA ARG A 119 -4.61 -14.77 -2.72
C ARG A 119 -5.90 -15.43 -2.26
N ASP A 120 -6.20 -15.32 -0.96
CA ASP A 120 -7.54 -15.55 -0.44
C ASP A 120 -8.38 -14.26 -0.51
N ALA A 121 -9.42 -14.28 -1.33
CA ALA A 121 -10.33 -13.14 -1.51
C ALA A 121 -11.23 -12.89 -0.30
N LEU A 122 -11.62 -13.93 0.44
CA LEU A 122 -12.44 -13.84 1.63
C LEU A 122 -11.66 -13.16 2.76
N GLU A 123 -10.42 -13.59 3.00
CA GLU A 123 -9.58 -12.99 4.03
C GLU A 123 -9.24 -11.52 3.71
N SER A 124 -9.02 -11.20 2.43
CA SER A 124 -8.83 -9.81 1.98
C SER A 124 -10.04 -8.93 2.32
N ARG A 125 -11.24 -9.44 2.04
CA ARG A 125 -12.50 -8.73 2.31
C ARG A 125 -12.75 -8.61 3.80
N MET A 126 -12.42 -9.65 4.57
CA MET A 126 -12.57 -9.65 6.03
C MET A 126 -11.69 -8.59 6.66
N ALA A 127 -10.39 -8.51 6.32
CA ALA A 127 -9.50 -7.48 6.84
C ALA A 127 -10.02 -6.06 6.57
N TYR A 128 -10.48 -5.81 5.34
CA TYR A 128 -11.10 -4.54 4.98
C TYR A 128 -12.36 -4.27 5.81
N GLN A 129 -13.28 -5.23 5.90
CA GLN A 129 -14.55 -5.09 6.61
C GLN A 129 -14.35 -4.86 8.12
N MET A 130 -13.40 -5.56 8.75
CA MET A 130 -13.09 -5.39 10.18
C MET A 130 -12.60 -3.97 10.49
N VAL A 131 -11.81 -3.37 9.59
CA VAL A 131 -11.41 -1.96 9.72
C VAL A 131 -12.60 -1.03 9.54
N LEU A 132 -13.49 -1.32 8.59
CA LEU A 132 -14.71 -0.54 8.36
C LEU A 132 -15.74 -0.63 9.49
N ASP A 133 -15.78 -1.75 10.19
CA ASP A 133 -16.70 -1.95 11.31
C ASP A 133 -16.08 -1.44 12.63
N GLY A 134 -14.83 -0.97 12.60
CA GLY A 134 -14.18 -0.31 13.73
C GLY A 134 -13.64 -1.25 14.79
N TYR A 135 -13.45 -2.52 14.45
CA TYR A 135 -12.82 -3.48 15.36
C TYR A 135 -11.42 -3.00 15.76
N ASP A 136 -11.10 -3.12 17.05
CA ASP A 136 -9.79 -2.76 17.59
C ASP A 136 -9.27 -3.81 18.59
N PRO A 137 -8.25 -4.61 18.22
CA PRO A 137 -7.61 -4.62 16.90
C PRO A 137 -8.54 -5.21 15.82
N PRO A 138 -8.39 -4.82 14.55
CA PRO A 138 -9.09 -5.49 13.46
C PRO A 138 -8.62 -6.95 13.32
N VAL A 139 -9.43 -7.85 12.75
CA VAL A 139 -8.99 -9.23 12.50
C VAL A 139 -8.45 -9.35 11.08
N ASP A 140 -7.20 -9.82 10.96
CA ASP A 140 -6.52 -10.00 9.67
C ASP A 140 -5.65 -11.27 9.67
N PRO A 141 -6.16 -12.41 9.17
CA PRO A 141 -5.42 -13.66 9.12
C PRO A 141 -4.17 -13.60 8.25
N ARG A 142 -4.18 -12.79 7.20
CA ARG A 142 -3.06 -12.65 6.26
C ARG A 142 -1.92 -11.91 6.93
N ALA A 143 -2.22 -10.77 7.55
CA ALA A 143 -1.25 -10.04 8.34
C ALA A 143 -0.78 -10.83 9.57
N ARG A 144 -1.63 -11.69 10.16
CA ARG A 144 -1.21 -12.63 11.23
C ARG A 144 -0.11 -13.57 10.77
N ARG A 145 -0.35 -14.29 9.66
CA ARG A 145 0.66 -15.19 9.08
C ARG A 145 1.92 -14.44 8.66
N ALA A 146 1.78 -13.21 8.17
CA ALA A 146 2.91 -12.37 7.82
C ALA A 146 3.79 -12.04 9.04
N VAL A 147 3.19 -11.70 10.19
CA VAL A 147 3.95 -11.46 11.44
C VAL A 147 4.62 -12.75 11.94
N GLU A 148 3.90 -13.88 11.91
CA GLU A 148 4.49 -15.19 12.24
C GLU A 148 5.69 -15.51 11.34
N ARG A 149 5.62 -15.14 10.06
CA ARG A 149 6.72 -15.31 9.11
C ARG A 149 7.92 -14.43 9.41
N ILE A 150 7.70 -13.18 9.80
CA ILE A 150 8.78 -12.27 10.24
C ILE A 150 9.56 -12.88 11.41
N ASP A 151 8.87 -13.60 12.30
CA ASP A 151 9.52 -14.25 13.43
C ASP A 151 10.50 -15.36 13.00
N THR A 152 10.19 -16.07 11.90
CA THR A 152 11.09 -17.10 11.34
C THR A 152 12.37 -16.55 10.71
N TYR A 153 12.44 -15.24 10.42
CA TYR A 153 13.63 -14.67 9.81
C TYR A 153 14.80 -14.60 10.79
N PRO A 154 16.06 -14.57 10.31
CA PRO A 154 17.23 -14.41 11.16
C PRO A 154 17.20 -13.12 11.99
N ALA A 155 17.92 -13.11 13.12
CA ALA A 155 18.17 -11.89 13.88
C ALA A 155 18.86 -10.81 13.02
N ASN A 156 18.67 -9.55 13.37
CA ASN A 156 19.17 -8.37 12.63
C ASN A 156 18.60 -8.17 11.21
N THR A 157 17.62 -8.99 10.78
CA THR A 157 16.98 -8.82 9.47
C THR A 157 16.18 -7.51 9.42
N ARG A 158 16.36 -6.73 8.35
CA ARG A 158 15.52 -5.58 8.00
C ARG A 158 14.44 -6.02 7.01
N VAL A 159 13.19 -5.98 7.47
CA VAL A 159 12.01 -6.37 6.72
C VAL A 159 11.22 -5.14 6.33
N VAL A 160 10.73 -5.10 5.09
CA VAL A 160 9.71 -4.15 4.66
C VAL A 160 8.42 -4.86 4.30
N VAL A 161 7.29 -4.25 4.66
CA VAL A 161 5.93 -4.77 4.46
C VAL A 161 5.15 -3.78 3.60
N PRO A 162 5.29 -3.84 2.26
CA PRO A 162 4.55 -3.01 1.32
C PRO A 162 3.16 -3.60 1.08
N TRP A 163 2.21 -3.33 1.98
CA TRP A 163 0.86 -3.91 1.96
C TRP A 163 -0.22 -2.83 1.88
N GLY A 164 -1.44 -3.22 1.50
CA GLY A 164 -2.59 -2.30 1.52
C GLY A 164 -2.78 -1.60 2.87
N VAL A 165 -3.16 -0.32 2.84
CA VAL A 165 -3.37 0.53 4.04
C VAL A 165 -4.23 -0.10 5.15
N TYR A 166 -5.20 -0.94 4.77
CA TYR A 166 -6.12 -1.58 5.72
C TYR A 166 -5.51 -2.72 6.54
N HIS A 167 -4.35 -3.26 6.13
CA HIS A 167 -3.61 -4.26 6.90
C HIS A 167 -2.78 -3.64 8.04
N MET A 168 -2.44 -2.36 7.90
CA MET A 168 -1.49 -1.67 8.79
C MET A 168 -1.91 -1.61 10.26
N PRO A 169 -3.19 -1.37 10.61
CA PRO A 169 -3.58 -1.34 12.02
C PRO A 169 -3.34 -2.68 12.73
N TYR A 170 -3.55 -3.81 12.04
CA TYR A 170 -3.28 -5.12 12.60
C TYR A 170 -1.79 -5.37 12.76
N PHE A 171 -0.97 -5.04 11.74
CA PHE A 171 0.49 -5.13 11.84
C PHE A 171 1.02 -4.34 13.03
N ARG A 172 0.58 -3.09 13.18
CA ARG A 172 0.91 -2.24 14.32
C ARG A 172 0.58 -2.94 15.64
N TYR A 173 -0.68 -3.35 15.81
CA TYR A 173 -1.12 -4.04 17.03
C TYR A 173 -0.28 -5.28 17.33
N ARG A 174 -0.05 -6.14 16.33
CA ARG A 174 0.70 -7.39 16.55
C ARG A 174 2.17 -7.13 16.83
N LEU A 175 2.85 -6.26 16.08
CA LEU A 175 4.26 -5.95 16.34
C LEU A 175 4.46 -5.41 17.75
N GLU A 176 3.61 -4.48 18.20
CA GLU A 176 3.66 -3.96 19.57
C GLU A 176 3.41 -5.06 20.62
N LYS A 177 2.46 -5.95 20.36
CA LYS A 177 2.17 -7.11 21.24
C LYS A 177 3.30 -8.12 21.29
N GLU A 178 4.02 -8.34 20.18
CA GLU A 178 5.20 -9.21 20.11
C GLU A 178 6.48 -8.49 20.60
N GLY A 179 6.35 -7.35 21.31
CA GLY A 179 7.47 -6.70 22.00
C GLY A 179 8.32 -5.75 21.14
N TYR A 180 7.96 -5.53 19.87
CA TYR A 180 8.65 -4.53 19.05
C TYR A 180 8.42 -3.13 19.60
N LYS A 181 9.46 -2.30 19.54
CA LYS A 181 9.40 -0.88 19.91
C LYS A 181 9.27 -0.04 18.65
N ALA A 182 8.30 0.87 18.66
CA ALA A 182 8.14 1.85 17.60
C ALA A 182 9.37 2.78 17.58
N LEU A 183 9.95 2.95 16.40
CA LEU A 183 10.93 3.98 16.08
C LEU A 183 10.19 5.23 15.58
N PRO A 184 10.87 6.39 15.46
CA PRO A 184 10.26 7.59 14.92
C PRO A 184 9.56 7.31 13.58
N SER A 185 8.27 7.64 13.52
CA SER A 185 7.45 7.51 12.31
C SER A 185 7.82 8.60 11.33
N GLU A 186 7.75 8.28 10.04
CA GLU A 186 7.93 9.25 8.99
C GLU A 186 6.59 9.58 8.32
N GLU A 187 6.27 10.86 8.19
CA GLU A 187 5.10 11.31 7.47
C GLU A 187 5.46 11.65 6.03
N VAL A 188 4.76 11.04 5.07
CA VAL A 188 5.01 11.25 3.65
C VAL A 188 3.75 11.72 2.96
N ILE A 189 3.88 12.76 2.14
CA ILE A 189 2.78 13.23 1.30
C ILE A 189 2.53 12.19 0.20
N VAL A 190 1.35 11.59 0.25
CA VAL A 190 0.87 10.57 -0.70
C VAL A 190 0.23 11.25 -1.89
N PHE A 191 -0.53 12.32 -1.65
CA PHE A 191 -1.27 13.03 -2.68
C PHE A 191 -1.39 14.50 -2.29
N GLY A 192 -0.73 15.38 -3.04
CA GLY A 192 -0.74 16.83 -2.77
C GLY A 192 -1.73 17.58 -3.66
N PHE A 193 -2.02 18.84 -3.31
CA PHE A 193 -2.91 19.73 -4.06
C PHE A 193 -2.62 19.79 -5.57
N HIS A 194 -1.34 19.89 -5.97
CA HIS A 194 -0.96 19.89 -7.39
C HIS A 194 -1.35 18.59 -8.12
N HIS A 195 -1.31 17.44 -7.42
CA HIS A 195 -1.72 16.15 -7.97
C HIS A 195 -3.24 16.06 -8.12
N VAL A 196 -4.00 16.65 -7.19
CA VAL A 196 -5.46 16.77 -7.27
C VAL A 196 -5.86 17.59 -8.50
N MET A 197 -5.24 18.77 -8.67
CA MET A 197 -5.52 19.63 -9.83
C MET A 197 -5.15 18.95 -11.15
N GLY A 198 -4.01 18.26 -11.20
CA GLY A 198 -3.61 17.47 -12.38
C GLY A 198 -4.60 16.34 -12.69
N PHE A 199 -5.04 15.59 -11.68
CA PHE A 199 -6.02 14.52 -11.86
C PHE A 199 -7.39 15.05 -12.34
N ILE A 200 -7.87 16.16 -11.76
CA ILE A 200 -9.12 16.81 -12.18
C ILE A 200 -9.01 17.30 -13.64
N PHE A 201 -7.89 17.94 -13.99
CA PHE A 201 -7.66 18.42 -15.35
C PHE A 201 -7.68 17.28 -16.37
N ILE A 202 -6.91 16.21 -16.14
CA ILE A 202 -6.88 15.04 -17.03
C ILE A 202 -8.26 14.40 -17.13
N SER A 203 -8.95 14.21 -16.01
CA SER A 203 -10.30 13.64 -15.98
C SER A 203 -11.28 14.50 -16.78
N GLY A 204 -11.21 15.82 -16.63
CA GLY A 204 -12.02 16.76 -17.40
C GLY A 204 -11.78 16.67 -18.90
N VAL A 205 -10.51 16.60 -19.33
CA VAL A 205 -10.13 16.42 -20.75
C VAL A 205 -10.67 15.10 -21.30
N VAL A 206 -10.54 14.00 -20.57
CA VAL A 206 -11.04 12.68 -20.99
C VAL A 206 -12.56 12.68 -21.09
N VAL A 207 -13.26 13.23 -20.10
CA VAL A 207 -14.73 13.34 -20.11
C VAL A 207 -15.20 14.19 -21.28
N PHE A 208 -14.54 15.33 -21.53
CA PHE A 208 -14.85 16.19 -22.67
C PHE A 208 -14.65 15.48 -24.00
N ALA A 209 -13.49 14.84 -24.20
CA ALA A 209 -13.17 14.09 -25.42
C ALA A 209 -14.17 12.95 -25.66
N THR A 210 -14.51 12.18 -24.62
CA THR A 210 -15.48 11.08 -24.72
C THR A 210 -16.86 11.62 -25.06
N SER A 211 -17.29 12.70 -24.39
CA SER A 211 -18.58 13.34 -24.65
C SER A 211 -18.66 13.88 -26.08
N PHE A 212 -17.58 14.48 -26.58
CA PHE A 212 -17.48 14.97 -27.96
C PHE A 212 -17.58 13.83 -28.98
N VAL A 213 -16.90 12.71 -28.74
CA VAL A 213 -16.99 11.51 -29.60
C VAL A 213 -18.41 10.94 -29.61
N VAL A 214 -19.03 10.79 -28.43
CA VAL A 214 -20.41 10.31 -28.32
C VAL A 214 -21.38 11.25 -29.03
N PHE A 215 -21.22 12.57 -28.85
CA PHE A 215 -22.02 13.57 -29.55
C PHE A 215 -21.89 13.46 -31.06
N ARG A 216 -20.65 13.31 -31.58
CA ARG A 216 -20.39 13.09 -33.00
C ARG A 216 -21.01 11.80 -33.54
N ILE A 217 -21.04 10.72 -32.77
CA ILE A 217 -21.66 9.46 -33.18
C ILE A 217 -23.20 9.58 -33.21
N LEU A 218 -23.79 10.34 -32.27
CA LEU A 218 -25.24 10.44 -32.14
C LEU A 218 -25.87 11.51 -33.05
N PHE A 219 -25.15 12.58 -33.36
CA PHE A 219 -25.68 13.76 -34.05
C PHE A 219 -24.86 14.23 -35.26
N GLY A 220 -23.78 13.53 -35.61
CA GLY A 220 -22.82 13.94 -36.64
C GLY A 220 -22.67 12.98 -37.80
#